data_AF-I2K966-F1
#
_entry.id   AF-I2K966-F1
#
_cell.length_a   1.000
_cell.length_b   1.000
_cell.length_c   1.000
_cell.angle_alpha   90.00
_cell.angle_beta   90.00
_cell.angle_gamma   90.00
#
_symmetry.space_group_name_H-M   'P 1'
#
loop_
_entity.id
_entity.type
_entity.pdbx_description
1 polymer ?
#
loop_
_entity_poly.entity_id
_entity_poly.type
_entity_poly.pdbx_seq_one_letter_code
_entity_poly.pdbx_strand_id
1 'polypeptide(L)'
;MKKILLASILVLSMSSFTHAESDEFDDDLGEELTEREIVQDYIDDCNNHGDYYGCFSVAMKYEKGEVLEKDISKAIEYYEKACKLGSEEGCKMAEKLKVK
;
A
#
# COMPACT_ATOMS: atom_id res chain seq x y z
N MET A 1 18.68 45.77 9.23
CA MET A 1 17.74 46.58 10.03
C MET A 1 16.64 47.10 9.11
N LYS A 2 15.39 46.64 9.30
CA LYS A 2 14.08 47.17 8.85
C LYS A 2 14.00 47.63 7.37
N LYS A 3 13.06 47.15 6.56
CA LYS A 3 11.61 47.34 6.77
C LYS A 3 10.80 46.22 6.09
N ILE A 4 10.06 45.50 6.92
CA ILE A 4 8.83 44.80 6.56
C ILE A 4 7.82 45.90 6.20
N LEU A 5 7.18 45.81 5.03
CA LEU A 5 5.93 46.54 4.77
C LEU A 5 4.84 45.51 4.53
N LEU A 6 3.97 45.44 5.54
CA LEU A 6 2.71 44.73 5.55
C LEU A 6 1.77 45.43 4.54
N ALA A 7 1.36 44.70 3.51
CA ALA A 7 0.21 45.06 2.69
C ALA A 7 -0.85 43.98 2.86
N SER A 8 -1.50 44.01 4.02
CA SER A 8 -2.81 43.40 4.23
C SER A 8 -3.84 44.26 3.49
N ILE A 9 -4.71 43.66 2.67
CA ILE A 9 -6.18 43.92 2.60
C ILE A 9 -6.81 42.99 1.53
N LEU A 10 -7.53 42.00 2.08
CA LEU A 10 -8.83 41.42 1.67
C LEU A 10 -9.11 40.95 0.23
N VAL A 11 -9.10 39.62 0.13
CA VAL A 11 -9.84 38.65 -0.72
C VAL A 11 -11.09 39.19 -1.44
N LEU A 12 -11.19 38.94 -2.76
CA LEU A 12 -12.41 38.57 -3.51
C LEU A 12 -12.09 38.35 -5.01
N SER A 13 -11.58 37.16 -5.36
CA SER A 13 -11.74 36.58 -6.71
C SER A 13 -11.51 35.07 -6.65
N MET A 14 -12.53 34.33 -6.21
CA MET A 14 -12.66 32.91 -6.53
C MET A 14 -12.94 32.80 -8.04
N SER A 15 -11.89 32.56 -8.84
CA SER A 15 -11.92 32.10 -10.23
C SER A 15 -10.48 32.20 -10.77
N SER A 16 -9.66 31.17 -10.89
CA SER A 16 -9.94 29.74 -10.99
C SER A 16 -8.73 28.99 -10.43
N PHE A 17 -8.87 28.37 -9.25
CA PHE A 17 -8.03 27.24 -8.92
C PHE A 17 -8.58 26.04 -9.69
N THR A 18 -8.31 25.99 -10.98
CA THR A 18 -8.17 24.71 -11.66
C THR A 18 -6.69 24.37 -11.55
N HIS A 19 -6.27 23.72 -10.47
CA HIS A 19 -5.22 22.73 -10.68
C HIS A 19 -5.93 21.65 -11.50
N ALA A 20 -5.76 21.74 -12.82
CA ALA A 20 -5.88 20.57 -13.64
C ALA A 20 -4.79 19.62 -13.11
N GLU A 21 -5.16 18.71 -12.22
CA GLU A 21 -4.52 17.40 -12.28
C GLU A 21 -4.99 16.86 -13.62
N SER A 22 -4.15 17.06 -14.63
CA SER A 22 -4.15 16.14 -15.74
C SER A 22 -3.98 14.78 -15.10
N ASP A 23 -5.02 13.95 -15.15
CA ASP A 23 -4.82 12.50 -15.13
C ASP A 23 -3.77 12.25 -16.20
N GLU A 24 -2.53 12.01 -15.78
CA GLU A 24 -1.50 11.40 -16.63
C GLU A 24 -2.08 10.04 -17.00
N PHE A 25 -2.76 10.01 -18.14
CA PHE A 25 -3.04 8.78 -18.85
C PHE A 25 -1.71 8.33 -19.45
N ASP A 26 -0.86 7.79 -18.58
CA ASP A 26 0.33 7.06 -18.99
C ASP A 26 -0.15 5.74 -19.58
N ASP A 27 -0.24 5.73 -20.90
CA ASP A 27 -0.33 4.52 -21.71
C ASP A 27 1.03 3.80 -21.57
N ASP A 28 1.27 3.20 -20.39
CA ASP A 28 2.50 2.48 -20.11
C ASP A 28 2.51 1.17 -20.91
N LEU A 29 3.49 1.08 -21.78
CA LEU A 29 3.77 -0.07 -22.62
C LEU A 29 4.38 -1.18 -21.74
N GLY A 30 3.53 -1.82 -20.93
CA GLY A 30 3.76 -3.10 -20.26
C GLY A 30 5.21 -3.39 -19.88
N GLU A 31 5.75 -2.65 -18.91
CA GLU A 31 6.97 -3.10 -18.24
C GLU A 31 6.68 -4.40 -17.49
N GLU A 32 7.51 -5.42 -17.70
CA GLU A 32 7.46 -6.64 -16.90
C GLU A 32 7.93 -6.28 -15.49
N LEU A 33 6.97 -5.99 -14.60
CA LEU A 33 7.24 -5.66 -13.20
C LEU A 33 8.15 -6.72 -12.58
N THR A 34 9.20 -6.27 -11.91
CA THR A 34 10.07 -7.18 -11.18
C THR A 34 9.31 -7.86 -10.06
N GLU A 35 9.71 -9.07 -9.66
CA GLU A 35 9.07 -9.76 -8.53
C GLU A 35 9.07 -8.91 -7.24
N ARG A 36 10.05 -8.03 -7.08
CA ARG A 36 10.14 -7.08 -5.95
C ARG A 36 9.06 -6.01 -6.03
N GLU A 37 8.82 -5.43 -7.20
CA GLU A 37 7.76 -4.42 -7.40
C GLU A 37 6.38 -5.03 -7.19
N ILE A 38 6.15 -6.27 -7.68
CA ILE A 38 4.90 -7.00 -7.43
C ILE A 38 4.68 -7.22 -5.92
N VAL A 39 5.72 -7.61 -5.18
CA VAL A 39 5.59 -7.77 -3.72
C VAL A 39 5.34 -6.42 -3.03
N GLN A 40 5.93 -5.33 -3.52
CA GLN A 40 5.70 -4.01 -2.96
C GLN A 40 4.25 -3.56 -3.18
N ASP A 41 3.69 -3.80 -4.36
CA ASP A 41 2.29 -3.55 -4.68
C ASP A 41 1.34 -4.29 -3.71
N TYR A 42 1.58 -5.60 -3.47
CA TYR A 42 0.81 -6.34 -2.46
C TYR A 42 0.94 -5.78 -1.03
N ILE A 43 2.11 -5.25 -0.66
CA ILE A 43 2.31 -4.61 0.63
C ILE A 43 1.46 -3.34 0.71
N ASP A 44 1.45 -2.53 -0.35
CA ASP A 44 0.73 -1.27 -0.40
C ASP A 44 -0.80 -1.51 -0.41
N ASP A 45 -1.29 -2.49 -1.17
CA ASP A 45 -2.68 -2.95 -1.15
C ASP A 45 -3.12 -3.40 0.24
N CYS A 46 -2.31 -4.25 0.88
CA CYS A 46 -2.57 -4.74 2.22
C CYS A 46 -2.65 -3.61 3.26
N ASN A 47 -1.82 -2.58 3.10
CA ASN A 47 -1.68 -1.51 4.07
C ASN A 47 -2.70 -0.39 3.90
N ASN A 48 -3.01 -0.04 2.65
CA ASN A 48 -3.75 1.18 2.35
C ASN A 48 -5.15 0.90 1.77
N HIS A 49 -5.36 -0.22 1.08
CA HIS A 49 -6.59 -0.50 0.34
C HIS A 49 -7.54 -1.44 1.10
N GLY A 50 -7.06 -2.08 2.17
CA GLY A 50 -7.86 -3.03 2.95
C GLY A 50 -8.18 -4.30 2.17
N ASP A 51 -7.40 -4.61 1.13
CA ASP A 51 -7.55 -5.83 0.38
C ASP A 51 -6.89 -7.00 1.12
N TYR A 52 -7.70 -8.00 1.49
CA TYR A 52 -7.18 -9.20 2.13
C TYR A 52 -6.26 -10.00 1.20
N TYR A 53 -6.42 -9.91 -0.12
CA TYR A 53 -5.60 -10.61 -1.10
C TYR A 53 -4.16 -10.13 -1.05
N GLY A 54 -3.92 -8.81 -1.02
CA GLY A 54 -2.59 -8.24 -0.85
C GLY A 54 -1.93 -8.78 0.43
N CYS A 55 -2.65 -8.74 1.55
CA CYS A 55 -2.12 -9.25 2.82
C CYS A 55 -1.80 -10.76 2.77
N PHE A 56 -2.67 -11.56 2.17
CA PHE A 56 -2.46 -13.00 2.02
C PHE A 56 -1.24 -13.30 1.13
N SER A 57 -1.09 -12.57 0.03
CA SER A 57 0.04 -12.71 -0.89
C SER A 57 1.37 -12.38 -0.21
N VAL A 58 1.45 -11.28 0.54
CA VAL A 58 2.67 -10.94 1.31
C VAL A 58 2.99 -12.01 2.35
N ALA A 59 1.98 -12.52 3.05
CA ALA A 59 2.16 -13.61 4.01
C ALA A 59 2.78 -14.85 3.37
N MET A 60 2.31 -15.26 2.18
CA MET A 60 2.88 -16.37 1.42
C MET A 60 4.35 -16.13 1.01
N LYS A 61 4.69 -14.90 0.62
CA LYS A 61 6.06 -14.54 0.24
C LYS A 61 7.02 -14.70 1.43
N TYR A 62 6.61 -14.26 2.61
CA TYR A 62 7.36 -14.49 3.86
C TYR A 62 7.38 -15.96 4.30
N GLU A 63 6.29 -16.71 4.14
CA GLU A 63 6.22 -18.13 4.54
C GLU A 63 7.21 -18.99 3.74
N LYS A 64 7.31 -18.72 2.43
CA LYS A 64 8.12 -19.51 1.51
C LYS A 64 9.57 -19.04 1.44
N GLY A 65 9.83 -17.76 1.70
CA GLY A 65 11.17 -17.19 1.51
C GLY A 65 11.54 -17.01 0.04
N GLU A 66 10.57 -16.62 -0.80
CA GLU A 66 10.79 -16.39 -2.23
C GLU A 66 11.52 -15.05 -2.44
N VAL A 67 10.77 -13.99 -2.72
CA VAL A 67 11.27 -12.62 -2.96
C VAL A 67 11.69 -11.94 -1.65
N LEU A 68 11.03 -12.32 -0.55
CA LEU A 68 11.30 -11.86 0.80
C LEU A 68 12.08 -12.94 1.54
N GLU A 69 12.98 -12.54 2.44
CA GLU A 69 13.61 -13.50 3.34
C GLU A 69 12.54 -14.22 4.17
N LYS A 70 12.70 -15.54 4.32
CA LYS A 70 11.73 -16.37 5.02
C LYS A 70 11.58 -15.90 6.47
N ASP A 71 10.37 -15.50 6.84
CA ASP A 71 10.04 -15.07 8.20
C ASP A 71 8.63 -15.54 8.56
N ILE A 72 8.56 -16.64 9.32
CA ILE A 72 7.28 -17.24 9.71
C ILE A 72 6.49 -16.32 10.64
N SER A 73 7.16 -15.50 11.47
CA SER A 73 6.48 -14.59 12.38
C SER A 73 5.75 -13.50 11.60
N LYS A 74 6.41 -12.92 10.60
CA LYS A 74 5.78 -11.97 9.67
C LYS A 74 4.69 -12.62 8.83
N ALA A 75 4.89 -13.85 8.35
CA ALA A 75 3.86 -14.56 7.61
C ALA A 75 2.57 -14.69 8.45
N ILE A 76 2.68 -15.07 9.73
CA ILE A 76 1.53 -15.14 10.64
C ILE A 76 0.86 -13.77 10.79
N GLU A 77 1.62 -12.69 10.99
CA GLU A 77 1.08 -11.33 11.13
C GLU A 77 0.26 -10.90 9.91
N TYR A 78 0.78 -11.12 8.70
CA TYR A 78 0.07 -10.77 7.47
C TYR A 78 -1.14 -11.67 7.21
N TYR A 79 -1.07 -12.98 7.53
CA TYR A 79 -2.23 -13.86 7.47
C TYR A 79 -3.33 -13.45 8.47
N GLU A 80 -2.96 -13.04 9.70
CA GLU A 80 -3.91 -12.50 10.67
C GLU A 80 -4.55 -11.19 10.18
N LYS A 81 -3.78 -10.33 9.50
CA LYS A 81 -4.32 -9.13 8.90
C LYS A 81 -5.31 -9.44 7.77
N ALA A 82 -4.96 -10.38 6.88
CA ALA A 82 -5.89 -10.88 5.87
C ALA A 82 -7.18 -11.46 6.50
N CYS A 83 -7.04 -12.22 7.59
CA CYS A 83 -8.17 -12.75 8.37
C CYS A 83 -9.09 -11.63 8.90
N LYS A 84 -8.52 -10.58 9.49
CA LYS A 84 -9.27 -9.41 9.99
C LYS A 84 -10.00 -8.66 8.88
N LEU A 85 -9.50 -8.74 7.65
CA LEU A 85 -10.12 -8.16 6.44
C LEU A 85 -11.12 -9.11 5.76
N GLY A 86 -11.37 -10.30 6.33
CA GLY A 86 -12.41 -11.23 5.87
C GLY A 86 -11.90 -12.45 5.11
N SER A 87 -10.58 -12.66 4.98
CA SER A 87 -10.04 -13.87 4.35
C SER A 87 -10.14 -15.09 5.28
N GLU A 88 -11.03 -16.03 4.95
CA GLU A 88 -11.10 -17.31 5.67
C GLU A 88 -9.80 -18.11 5.55
N GLU A 89 -9.19 -18.14 4.36
CA GLU A 89 -7.89 -18.76 4.11
C GLU A 89 -6.80 -18.13 4.97
N GLY A 90 -6.79 -16.79 5.10
CA GLY A 90 -5.89 -16.08 5.99
C GLY A 90 -6.02 -16.55 7.44
N CYS A 91 -7.24 -16.69 7.95
CA CYS A 91 -7.46 -17.22 9.30
C CYS A 91 -6.92 -18.65 9.44
N LYS A 92 -7.23 -19.53 8.49
CA LYS A 92 -6.78 -20.94 8.49
C LYS A 92 -5.25 -21.04 8.48
N MET A 93 -4.58 -20.23 7.66
CA MET A 93 -3.11 -20.25 7.55
C MET A 93 -2.42 -19.67 8.78
N ALA A 94 -2.94 -18.57 9.35
CA ALA A 94 -2.42 -18.02 10.60
C ALA A 94 -2.46 -19.07 11.72
N GLU A 95 -3.59 -19.73 11.93
CA GLU A 95 -3.74 -20.76 12.96
C GLU A 95 -2.83 -21.96 12.70
N LYS A 96 -2.77 -22.43 11.44
CA LYS A 96 -1.88 -23.54 11.05
C LYS A 96 -0.40 -23.25 11.36
N LEU A 97 0.06 -22.01 11.14
CA LEU A 97 1.46 -21.65 11.35
C LEU A 97 1.78 -21.40 12.83
N LYS A 98 0.83 -20.91 13.63
CA LYS A 98 1.04 -20.70 15.07
C LYS A 98 1.26 -21.99 15.86
N VAL A 99 0.74 -23.11 15.37
CA VAL A 99 0.82 -24.41 16.05
C VAL A 99 1.95 -25.29 15.54
N LYS A 100 2.79 -24.77 14.64
CA LYS A 100 3.91 -25.50 14.03
C LYS A 100 5.23 -25.17 14.73
#